data_AF-A0A9W6BD40-F1
#
_entry.id   AF-A0A9W6BD40-F1
#
_cell.length_a   1.000
_cell.length_b   1.000
_cell.length_c   1.000
_cell.angle_alpha   90.00
_cell.angle_beta   90.00
_cell.angle_gamma   90.00
#
_symmetry.space_group_name_H-M   'P 1'
#
loop_
_entity.id
_entity.type
_entity.pdbx_description
1 polymer ?
#
loop_
_entity_poly.entity_id
_entity_poly.type
_entity_poly.pdbx_seq_one_letter_code
_entity_poly.pdbx_strand_id
1 'polypeptide(L)'
;MVWLLQRRPPGQQAAHPAAALLLKEAVVGCDLEAVQRLVRDVPEVRTFVEQQRPQGQQQQQQRERETYDADRSSILSAAASSPKLDWRAKVEWLLSLGWGSVWSPRLSVSAGCPDILHRALWLRERGFLPRDDHLYELAVRTGDVAGLQRLVDMGLPVPFNACWYAAQEGQLATLQFLMDRGAAARSSCALAAFETGHLEVLRFLHGRGVVLDPGQLGAAIHSSLRYLHSPVVAWAVETLGAEVAASCGLREAAAATGSVESLSWLHQRGCPWADHTFTAAVTGGSEEAIEFLLQNGCPVNAHPSSYLPAARHGDLATLHACLLRLGCPRDKPALFLACAGDRTIKLPVLQWLVEEGGCDEVDWGEAVQAAVVGRRGWAGSEDMLVWLEARRQQQRLQQGS
;
A
#
# COMPACT_ATOMS: atom_id res chain seq x y z
N MET A 1 -15.22 36.06 -5.72
CA MET A 1 -15.97 35.16 -6.61
C MET A 1 -16.63 35.86 -7.80
N VAL A 2 -17.23 37.05 -7.64
CA VAL A 2 -17.82 37.83 -8.76
C VAL A 2 -16.84 38.11 -9.91
N TRP A 3 -15.54 38.23 -9.62
CA TRP A 3 -14.51 38.51 -10.62
C TRP A 3 -14.29 37.39 -11.66
N LEU A 4 -14.65 36.14 -11.37
CA LEU A 4 -14.54 35.04 -12.35
C LEU A 4 -15.54 35.20 -13.51
N LEU A 5 -16.68 35.85 -13.29
CA LEU A 5 -17.63 36.22 -14.34
C LEU A 5 -17.25 37.54 -15.05
N GLN A 6 -16.52 38.42 -14.36
CA GLN A 6 -16.14 39.75 -14.88
C GLN A 6 -15.03 39.72 -15.96
N ARG A 7 -14.44 38.56 -16.24
CA ARG A 7 -13.50 38.39 -17.38
C ARG A 7 -14.19 38.17 -18.73
N ARG A 8 -15.51 38.30 -18.83
CA ARG A 8 -16.24 38.19 -20.11
C ARG A 8 -16.64 39.56 -20.66
N PRO A 9 -16.55 39.77 -21.99
CA PRO A 9 -17.08 40.97 -22.62
C PRO A 9 -18.61 41.06 -22.40
N PRO A 10 -19.16 42.26 -22.20
CA PRO A 10 -20.59 42.45 -21.96
C PRO A 10 -21.40 42.01 -23.18
N GLY A 11 -22.35 41.08 -22.99
CA GLY A 11 -23.33 40.69 -24.03
C GLY A 11 -23.47 39.18 -24.30
N GLN A 12 -22.67 38.30 -23.69
CA GLN A 12 -22.85 36.85 -23.83
C GLN A 12 -23.40 36.23 -22.53
N GLN A 13 -24.56 35.58 -22.63
CA GLN A 13 -25.10 34.74 -21.55
C GLN A 13 -24.03 33.70 -21.14
N ALA A 14 -23.83 33.50 -19.83
CA ALA A 14 -22.99 32.42 -19.36
C ALA A 14 -23.53 31.09 -19.92
N ALA A 15 -22.68 30.31 -20.57
CA ALA A 15 -23.04 28.95 -20.95
C ALA A 15 -23.50 28.23 -19.68
N HIS A 16 -24.63 27.53 -19.76
CA HIS A 16 -25.26 26.80 -18.65
C HIS A 16 -24.28 26.09 -17.67
N PRO A 17 -23.19 25.44 -18.13
CA PRO A 17 -22.18 24.84 -17.24
C PRO A 17 -21.46 25.81 -16.29
N ALA A 18 -21.28 27.07 -16.68
CA ALA A 18 -20.58 28.07 -15.88
C ALA A 18 -21.44 28.59 -14.71
N ALA A 19 -22.77 28.69 -14.90
CA ALA A 19 -23.69 29.07 -13.85
C ALA A 19 -23.83 27.95 -12.79
N ALA A 20 -23.93 26.70 -13.25
CA ALA A 20 -23.94 25.52 -12.38
C ALA A 20 -22.65 25.40 -11.54
N LEU A 21 -21.48 25.57 -12.16
CA LEU A 21 -20.19 25.53 -11.46
C LEU A 21 -20.07 26.66 -10.44
N LEU A 22 -20.43 27.89 -10.80
CA LEU A 22 -20.36 29.03 -9.88
C LEU A 22 -21.26 28.83 -8.66
N LEU A 23 -22.49 28.33 -8.87
CA LEU A 23 -23.39 28.02 -7.77
C LEU A 23 -22.83 26.90 -6.89
N LYS A 24 -22.26 25.85 -7.49
CA LYS A 24 -21.61 24.74 -6.77
C LYS A 24 -20.49 25.25 -5.85
N GLU A 25 -19.58 26.05 -6.38
CA GLU A 25 -18.46 26.60 -5.61
C GLU A 25 -18.93 27.54 -4.49
N ALA A 26 -19.94 28.37 -4.76
CA ALA A 26 -20.51 29.26 -3.76
C ALA A 26 -21.20 28.49 -2.62
N VAL A 27 -21.96 27.44 -2.95
CA VAL A 27 -22.62 26.56 -1.98
C VAL A 27 -21.60 25.87 -1.07
N VAL A 28 -20.44 25.47 -1.60
CA VAL A 28 -19.34 24.92 -0.80
C VAL A 28 -18.71 25.99 0.09
N GLY A 29 -18.29 27.12 -0.48
CA GLY A 29 -17.38 28.06 0.17
C GLY A 29 -18.01 29.22 0.96
N CYS A 30 -19.27 29.58 0.69
CA CYS A 30 -19.93 30.77 1.25
C CYS A 30 -21.04 30.38 2.24
N ASP A 31 -21.54 31.33 3.04
CA ASP A 31 -22.76 31.12 3.84
C ASP A 31 -24.03 31.16 2.97
N LEU A 32 -25.15 30.67 3.50
CA LEU A 32 -26.44 30.60 2.82
C LEU A 32 -26.89 31.99 2.36
N GLU A 33 -26.67 33.02 3.17
CA GLU A 33 -27.04 34.38 2.82
C GLU A 33 -26.27 34.86 1.58
N ALA A 34 -24.96 34.64 1.50
CA ALA A 34 -24.16 34.95 0.32
C ALA A 34 -24.56 34.12 -0.90
N VAL A 35 -24.94 32.86 -0.73
CA VAL A 35 -25.46 32.01 -1.82
C VAL A 35 -26.80 32.55 -2.33
N GLN A 36 -27.72 32.92 -1.44
CA GLN A 36 -29.01 33.51 -1.80
C GLN A 36 -28.82 34.88 -2.47
N ARG A 37 -27.88 35.70 -1.99
CA ARG A 37 -27.47 36.95 -2.63
C ARG A 37 -26.91 36.72 -4.02
N LEU A 38 -26.06 35.70 -4.23
CA LEU A 38 -25.54 35.35 -5.55
C LEU A 38 -26.68 35.02 -6.53
N VAL A 39 -27.64 34.19 -6.11
CA VAL A 39 -28.79 33.80 -6.95
C VAL A 39 -29.70 34.99 -7.23
N ARG A 40 -29.84 35.91 -6.28
CA ARG A 40 -30.59 37.15 -6.47
C ARG A 40 -29.86 38.12 -7.38
N ASP A 41 -28.56 38.34 -7.19
CA ASP A 41 -27.87 39.49 -7.80
C ASP A 41 -27.19 39.12 -9.14
N VAL A 42 -27.04 37.83 -9.46
CA VAL A 42 -26.47 37.33 -10.72
C VAL A 42 -27.57 36.69 -11.60
N PRO A 43 -28.04 37.37 -12.67
CA PRO A 43 -29.15 36.91 -13.51
C PRO A 43 -28.93 35.53 -14.15
N GLU A 44 -27.69 35.18 -14.49
CA GLU A 44 -27.36 33.90 -15.12
C GLU A 44 -27.55 32.73 -14.14
N VAL A 45 -27.14 32.90 -12.87
CA VAL A 45 -27.34 31.92 -11.81
C VAL A 45 -28.82 31.83 -11.46
N ARG A 46 -29.53 32.96 -11.39
CA ARG A 46 -30.99 33.01 -11.18
C ARG A 46 -31.73 32.21 -12.25
N THR A 47 -31.43 32.49 -13.52
CA THR A 47 -32.05 31.84 -14.68
C THR A 47 -31.79 30.34 -14.64
N PHE A 48 -30.56 29.91 -14.32
CA PHE A 48 -30.24 28.49 -14.11
C PHE A 48 -31.13 27.87 -13.03
N VAL A 49 -31.25 28.49 -11.84
CA VAL A 49 -32.06 27.95 -10.73
C VAL A 49 -33.55 27.87 -11.09
N GLU A 50 -34.09 28.87 -11.79
CA GLU A 50 -35.50 28.91 -12.23
C GLU A 50 -35.80 27.83 -13.29
N GLN A 51 -34.88 27.59 -14.22
CA GLN A 51 -35.00 26.55 -15.25
C GLN A 51 -34.98 25.12 -14.68
N GLN A 52 -34.41 24.94 -13.48
CA GLN A 52 -34.31 23.64 -12.80
C GLN A 52 -35.56 23.27 -11.98
N ARG A 53 -36.56 24.15 -11.89
CA ARG A 53 -37.82 23.86 -11.17
C ARG A 53 -38.68 22.86 -11.97
N PRO A 54 -39.29 21.85 -11.32
CA PRO A 54 -40.10 20.86 -12.02
C PRO A 54 -41.31 21.52 -12.70
N GLN A 55 -41.29 21.62 -14.03
CA GLN A 55 -42.42 22.07 -14.84
C GLN A 55 -43.32 20.86 -15.15
N GLY A 56 -44.64 21.07 -15.01
CA GLY A 56 -45.66 20.06 -15.27
C GLY A 56 -45.53 19.42 -16.66
N GLN A 57 -45.99 18.16 -16.74
CA GLN A 57 -45.90 17.23 -17.86
C GLN A 57 -45.97 17.89 -19.26
N GLN A 58 -44.97 17.62 -20.11
CA GLN A 58 -45.16 16.99 -21.43
C GLN A 58 -43.83 16.69 -22.13
N GLN A 59 -43.95 15.82 -23.12
CA GLN A 59 -42.93 14.97 -23.73
C GLN A 59 -42.06 15.71 -24.74
N GLN A 60 -40.92 16.22 -24.28
CA GLN A 60 -39.68 16.34 -25.05
C GLN A 60 -38.57 16.54 -24.02
N GLN A 61 -37.37 16.03 -24.25
CA GLN A 61 -36.19 16.09 -23.35
C GLN A 61 -36.02 14.90 -22.40
N GLN A 62 -35.59 13.77 -22.94
CA GLN A 62 -35.05 12.66 -22.13
C GLN A 62 -33.55 12.88 -21.84
N ARG A 63 -32.78 13.40 -22.81
CA ARG A 63 -31.34 13.72 -22.64
C ARG A 63 -31.06 14.97 -21.81
N GLU A 64 -31.86 16.02 -21.91
CA GLU A 64 -31.64 17.24 -21.11
C GLU A 64 -32.07 17.04 -19.64
N ARG A 65 -33.08 16.19 -19.38
CA ARG A 65 -33.45 15.79 -18.01
C ARG A 65 -32.34 15.04 -17.28
N GLU A 66 -31.57 14.20 -17.98
CA GLU A 66 -30.44 13.46 -17.39
C GLU A 66 -29.29 14.39 -16.98
N THR A 67 -28.92 15.36 -17.83
CA THR A 67 -27.86 16.33 -17.52
C THR A 67 -28.25 17.27 -16.36
N TYR A 68 -29.51 17.73 -16.33
CA TYR A 68 -30.04 18.60 -15.28
C TYR A 68 -30.23 17.89 -13.93
N ASP A 69 -30.48 16.59 -13.92
CA ASP A 69 -30.49 15.79 -12.69
C ASP A 69 -29.07 15.61 -12.12
N ALA A 70 -28.06 15.51 -12.99
CA ALA A 70 -26.66 15.41 -12.58
C ALA A 70 -26.15 16.70 -11.92
N ASP A 71 -26.46 17.88 -12.46
CA ASP A 71 -26.06 19.17 -11.88
C ASP A 71 -26.73 19.42 -10.52
N ARG A 72 -28.05 19.16 -10.41
CA ARG A 72 -28.78 19.29 -9.14
C ARG A 72 -28.21 18.36 -8.06
N SER A 73 -27.98 17.10 -8.41
CA SER A 73 -27.38 16.11 -7.50
C SER A 73 -25.95 16.50 -7.09
N SER A 74 -25.17 17.04 -8.02
CA SER A 74 -23.80 17.53 -7.80
C SER A 74 -23.77 18.74 -6.84
N ILE A 75 -24.66 19.73 -7.04
CA ILE A 75 -24.74 20.92 -6.19
C ILE A 75 -25.29 20.57 -4.81
N LEU A 76 -26.31 19.72 -4.72
CA LEU A 76 -26.85 19.21 -3.45
C LEU A 76 -25.79 18.43 -2.65
N SER A 77 -25.00 17.59 -3.33
CA SER A 77 -23.88 16.89 -2.70
C SER A 77 -22.80 17.87 -2.23
N ALA A 78 -22.53 18.94 -2.99
CA ALA A 78 -21.61 19.99 -2.60
C ALA A 78 -22.11 20.78 -1.38
N ALA A 79 -23.42 21.05 -1.29
CA ALA A 79 -24.06 21.68 -0.13
C ALA A 79 -23.89 20.82 1.12
N ALA A 80 -24.24 19.53 1.01
CA ALA A 80 -24.08 18.57 2.10
C ALA A 80 -22.61 18.40 2.51
N SER A 81 -21.67 18.62 1.59
CA SER A 81 -20.22 18.56 1.82
C SER A 81 -19.60 19.90 2.23
N SER A 82 -20.39 20.96 2.41
CA SER A 82 -19.84 22.29 2.70
C SER A 82 -19.13 22.31 4.06
N PRO A 83 -17.91 22.84 4.18
CA PRO A 83 -17.23 22.97 5.47
C PRO A 83 -17.87 24.01 6.39
N LYS A 84 -18.87 24.77 5.94
CA LYS A 84 -19.58 25.77 6.75
C LYS A 84 -20.63 25.11 7.66
N LEU A 85 -20.89 25.72 8.83
CA LEU A 85 -21.82 25.20 9.85
C LEU A 85 -23.30 25.22 9.39
N ASP A 86 -23.63 26.07 8.42
CA ASP A 86 -24.97 26.26 7.87
C ASP A 86 -25.29 25.29 6.70
N TRP A 87 -24.47 24.26 6.49
CA TRP A 87 -24.66 23.27 5.42
C TRP A 87 -26.08 22.67 5.41
N ARG A 88 -26.69 22.44 6.59
CA ARG A 88 -28.08 21.95 6.70
C ARG A 88 -29.07 22.93 6.09
N ALA A 89 -28.95 24.20 6.44
CA ALA A 89 -29.83 25.26 5.94
C ALA A 89 -29.68 25.43 4.41
N LYS A 90 -28.46 25.25 3.88
CA LYS A 90 -28.23 25.22 2.43
C LYS A 90 -28.93 24.06 1.75
N VAL A 91 -28.82 22.85 2.31
CA VAL A 91 -29.52 21.68 1.75
C VAL A 91 -31.03 21.91 1.81
N GLU A 92 -31.58 22.33 2.95
CA GLU A 92 -33.02 22.61 3.08
C GLU A 92 -33.51 23.69 2.12
N TRP A 93 -32.74 24.77 1.94
CA TRP A 93 -33.05 25.80 0.96
C TRP A 93 -33.07 25.23 -0.46
N LEU A 94 -32.06 24.45 -0.87
CA LEU A 94 -32.04 23.79 -2.18
C LEU A 94 -33.23 22.82 -2.36
N LEU A 95 -33.59 22.07 -1.32
CA LEU A 95 -34.77 21.20 -1.34
C LEU A 95 -36.07 21.99 -1.49
N SER A 96 -36.19 23.16 -0.84
CA SER A 96 -37.36 24.03 -1.01
C SER A 96 -37.53 24.57 -2.43
N LEU A 97 -36.46 24.56 -3.25
CA LEU A 97 -36.53 24.90 -4.67
C LEU A 97 -37.09 23.76 -5.53
N GLY A 98 -37.46 22.62 -4.92
CA GLY A 98 -37.98 21.44 -5.60
C GLY A 98 -36.88 20.56 -6.18
N TRP A 99 -35.65 20.65 -5.68
CA TRP A 99 -34.52 19.85 -6.14
C TRP A 99 -34.45 18.45 -5.51
N GLY A 100 -35.40 18.10 -4.63
CA GLY A 100 -35.58 16.73 -4.13
C GLY A 100 -36.45 15.93 -5.11
N SER A 101 -35.85 14.96 -5.81
CA SER A 101 -36.62 14.03 -6.65
C SER A 101 -36.73 12.66 -5.97
N VAL A 102 -37.82 11.94 -6.25
CA VAL A 102 -38.04 10.52 -5.90
C VAL A 102 -36.96 9.61 -6.55
N TRP A 103 -36.18 10.14 -7.49
CA TRP A 103 -35.26 9.42 -8.37
C TRP A 103 -33.79 9.78 -8.17
N SER A 104 -33.43 10.61 -7.17
CA SER A 104 -32.04 11.00 -6.91
C SER A 104 -31.51 10.23 -5.69
N PRO A 105 -31.24 8.91 -5.80
CA PRO A 105 -31.11 8.03 -4.65
C PRO A 105 -29.70 8.12 -4.05
N ARG A 106 -28.79 8.90 -4.65
CA ARG A 106 -27.35 8.87 -4.39
C ARG A 106 -26.77 10.26 -4.16
N LEU A 107 -27.31 10.96 -3.17
CA LEU A 107 -26.63 12.13 -2.62
C LEU A 107 -25.47 11.62 -1.74
N SER A 108 -24.26 12.12 -1.99
CA SER A 108 -23.05 11.71 -1.24
C SER A 108 -22.42 12.90 -0.53
N VAL A 109 -21.85 12.63 0.64
CA VAL A 109 -21.05 13.60 1.40
C VAL A 109 -19.57 13.33 1.16
N SER A 110 -18.79 14.38 0.91
CA SER A 110 -17.35 14.27 0.66
C SER A 110 -16.59 13.82 1.91
N ALA A 111 -15.68 12.85 1.72
CA ALA A 111 -14.86 12.23 2.77
C ALA A 111 -14.01 13.21 3.61
N GLY A 112 -13.83 14.45 3.16
CA GLY A 112 -13.12 15.49 3.91
C GLY A 112 -13.94 16.18 5.01
N CYS A 113 -15.20 15.81 5.24
CA CYS A 113 -16.06 16.44 6.25
C CYS A 113 -15.85 15.82 7.65
N PRO A 114 -15.56 16.61 8.70
CA PRO A 114 -15.30 16.10 10.05
C PRO A 114 -16.50 15.43 10.73
N ASP A 115 -17.73 15.63 10.22
CA ASP A 115 -18.98 15.05 10.73
C ASP A 115 -19.73 14.23 9.67
N ILE A 116 -19.01 13.64 8.70
CA ILE A 116 -19.55 12.98 7.51
C ILE A 116 -20.70 12.01 7.79
N LEU A 117 -20.57 11.13 8.79
CA LEU A 117 -21.61 10.15 9.11
C LEU A 117 -22.89 10.83 9.62
N HIS A 118 -22.74 11.83 10.49
CA HIS A 118 -23.87 12.59 11.01
C HIS A 118 -24.63 13.29 9.86
N ARG A 119 -23.92 13.82 8.85
CA ARG A 119 -24.56 14.40 7.67
C ARG A 119 -25.30 13.37 6.83
N ALA A 120 -24.67 12.21 6.60
CA ALA A 120 -25.26 11.12 5.83
C ALA A 120 -26.53 10.57 6.50
N LEU A 121 -26.54 10.44 7.84
CA LEU A 121 -27.71 10.05 8.62
C LEU A 121 -28.83 11.10 8.52
N TRP A 122 -28.50 12.38 8.66
CA TRP A 122 -29.48 13.48 8.53
C TRP A 122 -30.14 13.53 7.15
N LEU A 123 -29.39 13.22 6.09
CA LEU A 123 -29.91 13.07 4.73
C LEU A 123 -30.84 11.85 4.63
N ARG A 124 -30.49 10.74 5.28
CA ARG A 124 -31.29 9.52 5.28
C ARG A 124 -32.68 9.71 5.87
N GLU A 125 -32.78 10.43 6.98
CA GLU A 125 -34.05 10.81 7.61
C GLU A 125 -34.99 11.59 6.67
N ARG A 126 -34.44 12.21 5.61
CA ARG A 126 -35.18 12.99 4.60
C ARG A 126 -35.45 12.22 3.32
N GLY A 127 -35.25 10.90 3.31
CA GLY A 127 -35.56 10.02 2.19
C GLY A 127 -34.43 9.85 1.17
N PHE A 128 -33.23 10.39 1.43
CA PHE A 128 -32.04 10.08 0.62
C PHE A 128 -31.50 8.71 1.05
N LEU A 129 -31.13 7.84 0.10
CA LEU A 129 -30.70 6.47 0.40
C LEU A 129 -29.21 6.28 0.09
N PRO A 130 -28.29 6.84 0.93
CA PRO A 130 -26.89 6.46 0.83
C PRO A 130 -26.78 4.94 1.02
N ARG A 131 -25.84 4.32 0.29
CA ARG A 131 -25.62 2.87 0.40
C ARG A 131 -25.34 2.49 1.85
N ASP A 132 -26.03 1.48 2.35
CA ASP A 132 -25.90 1.04 3.75
C ASP A 132 -24.45 0.66 4.08
N ASP A 133 -23.78 -0.07 3.19
CA ASP A 133 -22.35 -0.43 3.33
C ASP A 133 -21.45 0.80 3.48
N HIS A 134 -21.79 1.90 2.78
CA HIS A 134 -21.02 3.13 2.83
C HIS A 134 -21.20 3.86 4.17
N LEU A 135 -22.39 3.81 4.78
CA LEU A 135 -22.62 4.38 6.11
C LEU A 135 -21.77 3.66 7.17
N TYR A 136 -21.70 2.33 7.10
CA TYR A 136 -20.85 1.53 7.97
C TYR A 136 -19.37 1.80 7.74
N GLU A 137 -18.92 1.86 6.48
CA GLU A 137 -17.54 2.22 6.14
C GLU A 137 -17.16 3.58 6.72
N LEU A 138 -18.02 4.59 6.58
CA LEU A 138 -17.80 5.92 7.14
C LEU A 138 -17.71 5.88 8.67
N ALA A 139 -18.64 5.20 9.32
CA ALA A 139 -18.68 5.08 10.78
C ALA A 139 -17.44 4.36 11.33
N VAL A 140 -16.99 3.31 10.65
CA VAL A 140 -15.77 2.60 11.00
C VAL A 140 -14.56 3.47 10.74
N ARG A 141 -14.42 4.14 9.59
CA ARG A 141 -13.27 5.00 9.32
C ARG A 141 -13.13 6.16 10.32
N THR A 142 -14.23 6.69 10.84
CA THR A 142 -14.20 7.76 11.86
C THR A 142 -14.15 7.24 13.30
N GLY A 143 -14.31 5.94 13.53
CA GLY A 143 -14.43 5.38 14.88
C GLY A 143 -15.67 5.84 15.64
N ASP A 144 -16.75 6.19 14.92
CA ASP A 144 -17.99 6.69 15.52
C ASP A 144 -18.87 5.52 15.98
N VAL A 145 -18.60 5.01 17.18
CA VAL A 145 -19.38 3.93 17.82
C VAL A 145 -20.85 4.34 18.03
N ALA A 146 -21.13 5.60 18.35
CA ALA A 146 -22.51 6.10 18.50
C ALA A 146 -23.24 6.14 17.15
N GLY A 147 -22.51 6.47 16.08
CA GLY A 147 -22.94 6.32 14.71
C GLY A 147 -23.30 4.89 14.35
N LEU A 148 -22.41 3.94 14.63
CA LEU A 148 -22.66 2.50 14.42
C LEU A 148 -23.87 2.01 15.20
N GLN A 149 -24.05 2.44 16.45
CA GLN A 149 -25.25 2.14 17.25
C GLN A 149 -26.52 2.56 16.53
N ARG A 150 -26.58 3.80 16.01
CA ARG A 150 -27.75 4.28 15.25
C ARG A 150 -28.01 3.46 13.99
N LEU A 151 -26.96 3.03 13.27
CA LEU A 151 -27.12 2.17 12.09
C LEU A 151 -27.74 0.82 12.44
N VAL A 152 -27.32 0.23 13.57
CA VAL A 152 -27.87 -1.02 14.09
C VAL A 152 -29.31 -0.84 14.58
N ASP A 153 -29.61 0.26 15.29
CA ASP A 153 -30.96 0.56 15.77
C ASP A 153 -31.97 0.75 14.61
N MET A 154 -31.49 1.19 13.45
CA MET A 154 -32.27 1.23 12.20
C MET A 154 -32.46 -0.14 11.53
N GLY A 155 -31.88 -1.21 12.08
CA GLY A 155 -31.97 -2.57 11.54
C GLY A 155 -31.10 -2.82 10.30
N LEU A 156 -30.10 -1.97 10.04
CA LEU A 156 -29.23 -2.15 8.87
C LEU A 156 -28.23 -3.29 9.11
N PRO A 157 -28.03 -4.19 8.13
CA PRO A 157 -27.10 -5.30 8.30
C PRO A 157 -25.66 -4.80 8.40
N VAL A 158 -24.90 -5.34 9.35
CA VAL A 158 -23.47 -5.06 9.48
C VAL A 158 -22.73 -5.70 8.30
N PRO A 159 -21.94 -4.93 7.53
CA PRO A 159 -21.25 -5.49 6.37
C PRO A 159 -20.10 -6.40 6.82
N PHE A 160 -19.84 -7.44 6.02
CA PHE A 160 -18.90 -8.50 6.38
C PHE A 160 -17.44 -8.04 6.54
N ASN A 161 -17.09 -6.86 6.03
CA ASN A 161 -15.76 -6.25 6.08
C ASN A 161 -15.62 -5.18 7.17
N ALA A 162 -16.67 -4.86 7.93
CA ALA A 162 -16.62 -3.83 8.98
C ALA A 162 -15.52 -4.12 10.02
N CYS A 163 -15.41 -5.38 10.47
CA CYS A 163 -14.37 -5.80 11.40
C CYS A 163 -12.96 -5.68 10.81
N TRP A 164 -12.81 -5.88 9.50
CA TRP A 164 -11.52 -5.74 8.83
C TRP A 164 -11.05 -4.30 8.82
N TYR A 165 -11.92 -3.35 8.44
CA TYR A 165 -11.60 -1.93 8.49
C TYR A 165 -11.29 -1.45 9.91
N ALA A 166 -12.10 -1.85 10.90
CA ALA A 166 -11.85 -1.48 12.30
C ALA A 166 -10.50 -2.02 12.80
N ALA A 167 -10.12 -3.22 12.36
CA ALA A 167 -8.83 -3.81 12.70
C ALA A 167 -7.65 -3.13 12.00
N GLN A 168 -7.80 -2.81 10.71
CA GLN A 168 -6.79 -2.11 9.92
C GLN A 168 -6.48 -0.72 10.49
N GLU A 169 -7.50 0.01 10.95
CA GLU A 169 -7.39 1.37 11.51
C GLU A 169 -7.09 1.38 13.02
N GLY A 170 -6.93 0.21 13.65
CA GLY A 170 -6.54 0.12 15.06
C GLY A 170 -7.64 0.48 16.06
N GLN A 171 -8.89 0.44 15.64
CA GLN A 171 -10.02 0.91 16.45
C GLN A 171 -10.62 -0.20 17.31
N LEU A 172 -10.01 -0.43 18.47
CA LEU A 172 -10.45 -1.46 19.41
C LEU A 172 -11.93 -1.30 19.82
N ALA A 173 -12.37 -0.08 20.16
CA ALA A 173 -13.74 0.16 20.60
C ALA A 173 -14.78 -0.15 19.51
N THR A 174 -14.49 0.23 18.27
CA THR A 174 -15.32 -0.05 17.09
C THR A 174 -15.41 -1.56 16.85
N LEU A 175 -14.27 -2.25 16.85
CA LEU A 175 -14.21 -3.69 16.62
C LEU A 175 -14.93 -4.48 17.73
N GLN A 176 -14.72 -4.10 18.98
CA GLN A 176 -15.42 -4.64 20.16
C GLN A 176 -16.94 -4.52 19.98
N PHE A 177 -17.42 -3.32 19.64
CA PHE A 177 -18.84 -3.04 19.42
C PHE A 177 -19.44 -3.92 18.34
N LEU A 178 -18.74 -4.10 17.21
CA LEU A 178 -19.18 -4.92 16.09
C LEU A 178 -19.27 -6.40 16.48
N MET A 179 -18.23 -6.93 17.14
CA MET A 179 -18.18 -8.33 17.52
C MET A 179 -19.22 -8.70 18.59
N ASP A 180 -19.52 -7.80 19.54
CA ASP A 180 -20.56 -8.03 20.56
C ASP A 180 -21.97 -8.11 19.96
N ARG A 181 -22.16 -7.63 18.73
CA ARG A 181 -23.40 -7.73 17.95
C ARG A 181 -23.42 -8.90 16.95
N GLY A 182 -22.47 -9.81 17.07
CA GLY A 182 -22.40 -11.01 16.23
C GLY A 182 -21.69 -10.82 14.90
N ALA A 183 -21.01 -9.69 14.67
CA ALA A 183 -20.14 -9.56 13.50
C ALA A 183 -18.93 -10.51 13.63
N ALA A 184 -18.78 -11.44 12.68
CA ALA A 184 -17.71 -12.42 12.69
C ALA A 184 -16.38 -11.80 12.22
N ALA A 185 -15.42 -11.68 13.13
CA ALA A 185 -14.04 -11.38 12.76
C ALA A 185 -13.36 -12.63 12.19
N ARG A 186 -12.77 -12.51 11.00
CA ARG A 186 -12.00 -13.59 10.34
C ARG A 186 -10.50 -13.42 10.62
N SER A 187 -9.70 -14.43 10.25
CA SER A 187 -8.24 -14.34 10.34
C SER A 187 -7.67 -13.12 9.60
N SER A 188 -8.32 -12.70 8.50
CA SER A 188 -7.96 -11.48 7.77
C SER A 188 -8.03 -10.19 8.60
N CYS A 189 -8.88 -10.12 9.63
CA CYS A 189 -8.92 -8.97 10.54
C CYS A 189 -7.66 -8.94 11.43
N ALA A 190 -7.24 -10.10 11.92
CA ALA A 190 -6.04 -10.21 12.73
C ALA A 190 -4.77 -9.94 11.91
N LEU A 191 -4.74 -10.39 10.65
CA LEU A 191 -3.67 -10.02 9.70
C LEU A 191 -3.62 -8.51 9.43
N ALA A 192 -4.77 -7.87 9.21
CA ALA A 192 -4.80 -6.42 8.99
C ALA A 192 -4.22 -5.65 10.18
N ALA A 193 -4.63 -6.01 11.40
CA ALA A 193 -4.09 -5.41 12.62
C ALA A 193 -2.59 -5.69 12.80
N PHE A 194 -2.13 -6.86 12.36
CA PHE A 194 -0.71 -7.22 12.37
C PHE A 194 0.09 -6.35 11.39
N GLU A 195 -0.33 -6.25 10.13
CA GLU A 195 0.36 -5.48 9.08
C GLU A 195 0.42 -3.98 9.38
N THR A 196 -0.61 -3.44 10.04
CA THR A 196 -0.66 -2.02 10.42
C THR A 196 -0.10 -1.73 11.81
N GLY A 197 0.35 -2.75 12.55
CA GLY A 197 1.05 -2.58 13.83
C GLY A 197 0.14 -2.33 15.05
N HIS A 198 -1.15 -2.66 14.98
CA HIS A 198 -2.11 -2.43 16.05
C HIS A 198 -2.18 -3.59 17.06
N LEU A 199 -1.19 -3.65 17.96
CA LEU A 199 -1.03 -4.71 18.95
C LEU A 199 -2.27 -4.96 19.82
N GLU A 200 -2.91 -3.91 20.34
CA GLU A 200 -4.06 -4.09 21.25
C GLU A 200 -5.27 -4.71 20.53
N VAL A 201 -5.48 -4.36 19.26
CA VAL A 201 -6.52 -5.00 18.44
C VAL A 201 -6.17 -6.45 18.15
N LEU A 202 -4.91 -6.74 17.86
CA LEU A 202 -4.42 -8.09 17.61
C LEU A 202 -4.61 -9.00 18.85
N ARG A 203 -4.22 -8.51 20.04
CA ARG A 203 -4.43 -9.20 21.33
C ARG A 203 -5.90 -9.45 21.60
N PHE A 204 -6.75 -8.46 21.32
CA PHE A 204 -8.18 -8.59 21.47
C PHE A 204 -8.77 -9.68 20.56
N LEU A 205 -8.42 -9.68 19.27
CA LEU A 205 -8.86 -10.68 18.31
C LEU A 205 -8.41 -12.10 18.70
N HIS A 206 -7.15 -12.23 19.13
CA HIS A 206 -6.62 -13.50 19.63
C HIS A 206 -7.36 -13.98 20.88
N GLY A 207 -7.62 -13.09 21.85
CA GLY A 207 -8.40 -13.40 23.06
C GLY A 207 -9.86 -13.78 22.79
N ARG A 208 -10.41 -13.37 21.64
CA ARG A 208 -11.73 -13.78 21.14
C ARG A 208 -11.71 -15.10 20.36
N GLY A 209 -10.56 -15.76 20.27
CA GLY A 209 -10.41 -17.05 19.57
C GLY A 209 -10.26 -16.94 18.06
N VAL A 210 -9.96 -15.74 17.52
CA VAL A 210 -9.65 -15.60 16.10
C VAL A 210 -8.28 -16.24 15.83
N VAL A 211 -8.28 -17.32 15.05
CA VAL A 211 -7.07 -18.06 14.74
C VAL A 211 -6.19 -17.24 13.80
N LEU A 212 -4.92 -17.10 14.21
CA LEU A 212 -3.85 -16.56 13.38
C LEU A 212 -3.16 -17.73 12.70
N ASP A 213 -3.31 -17.83 11.38
CA ASP A 213 -2.64 -18.85 10.59
C ASP A 213 -1.15 -18.49 10.43
N PRO A 214 -0.21 -19.36 10.86
CA PRO A 214 1.23 -19.12 10.75
C PRO A 214 1.73 -18.85 9.32
N GLY A 215 1.12 -19.46 8.32
CA GLY A 215 1.46 -19.24 6.91
C GLY A 215 1.00 -17.87 6.41
N GLN A 216 -0.19 -17.42 6.83
CA GLN A 216 -0.68 -16.08 6.50
C GLN A 216 0.12 -14.97 7.21
N LEU A 217 0.51 -15.21 8.46
CA LEU A 217 1.42 -14.33 9.20
C LEU A 217 2.78 -14.20 8.49
N GLY A 218 3.22 -15.25 7.80
CA GLY A 218 4.46 -15.24 7.02
C GLY A 218 4.52 -14.14 5.96
N ALA A 219 3.49 -14.03 5.14
CA ALA A 219 3.39 -12.99 4.12
C ALA A 219 3.26 -11.58 4.73
N ALA A 220 2.49 -11.45 5.81
CA ALA A 220 2.28 -10.18 6.51
C ALA A 220 3.55 -9.67 7.21
N ILE A 221 4.39 -10.57 7.72
CA ILE A 221 5.69 -10.22 8.29
C ILE A 221 6.62 -9.64 7.23
N HIS A 222 6.66 -10.22 6.02
CA HIS A 222 7.49 -9.74 4.92
C HIS A 222 7.13 -8.31 4.45
N SER A 223 5.85 -7.93 4.52
CA SER A 223 5.44 -6.54 4.23
C SER A 223 5.73 -5.58 5.40
N SER A 224 5.81 -6.11 6.62
CA SER A 224 6.07 -5.38 7.87
C SER A 224 7.55 -5.22 8.22
N LEU A 225 8.47 -5.67 7.37
CA LEU A 225 9.93 -5.69 7.64
C LEU A 225 10.57 -4.33 7.90
N ARG A 226 9.91 -3.24 7.47
CA ARG A 226 10.30 -1.87 7.89
C ARG A 226 10.12 -1.61 9.38
N TYR A 227 9.43 -2.52 10.08
CA TYR A 227 9.06 -2.44 11.48
C TYR A 227 9.37 -3.77 12.20
N LEU A 228 10.52 -4.39 11.92
CA LEU A 228 10.95 -5.64 12.55
C LEU A 228 10.94 -5.60 14.09
N HIS A 229 11.16 -4.41 14.67
CA HIS A 229 11.04 -4.12 16.10
C HIS A 229 9.61 -3.76 16.55
N SER A 230 8.59 -4.02 15.73
CA SER A 230 7.22 -3.70 16.06
C SER A 230 6.73 -4.60 17.20
N PRO A 231 6.05 -4.04 18.21
CA PRO A 231 5.45 -4.81 19.30
C PRO A 231 4.56 -5.97 18.82
N VAL A 232 3.98 -5.89 17.61
CA VAL A 232 3.18 -6.98 17.04
C VAL A 232 4.00 -8.21 16.66
N VAL A 233 5.23 -8.03 16.16
CA VAL A 233 6.14 -9.12 15.83
C VAL A 233 6.64 -9.78 17.10
N ALA A 234 7.03 -8.98 18.10
CA ALA A 234 7.43 -9.48 19.41
C ALA A 234 6.32 -10.34 20.03
N TRP A 235 5.10 -9.80 20.07
CA TRP A 235 3.93 -10.51 20.59
C TRP A 235 3.63 -11.80 19.81
N ALA A 236 3.73 -11.79 18.49
CA ALA A 236 3.44 -12.97 17.67
C ALA A 236 4.43 -14.11 17.94
N VAL A 237 5.74 -13.83 18.00
CA VAL A 237 6.74 -14.87 18.31
C VAL A 237 6.58 -15.40 19.75
N GLU A 238 6.28 -14.52 20.70
CA GLU A 238 6.14 -14.90 22.12
C GLU A 238 4.86 -15.69 22.40
N THR A 239 3.75 -15.36 21.72
CA THR A 239 2.43 -15.96 21.99
C THR A 239 2.14 -17.16 21.11
N LEU A 240 2.55 -17.11 19.84
CA LEU A 240 2.27 -18.16 18.85
C LEU A 240 3.46 -19.13 18.67
N GLY A 241 4.62 -18.79 19.23
CA GLY A 241 5.80 -19.65 19.27
C GLY A 241 6.74 -19.51 18.08
N ALA A 242 7.88 -20.21 18.19
CA ALA A 242 8.98 -20.17 17.24
C ALA A 242 8.64 -20.74 15.85
N GLU A 243 7.59 -21.56 15.73
CA GLU A 243 7.13 -22.10 14.45
C GLU A 243 6.63 -21.00 13.51
N VAL A 244 5.97 -19.96 14.05
CA VAL A 244 5.57 -18.79 13.27
C VAL A 244 6.80 -18.06 12.74
N ALA A 245 7.85 -17.92 13.56
CA ALA A 245 9.10 -17.29 13.16
C ALA A 245 9.88 -18.10 12.12
N ALA A 246 9.75 -19.43 12.15
CA ALA A 246 10.33 -20.34 11.16
C ALA A 246 9.61 -20.26 9.81
N SER A 247 8.28 -20.13 9.80
CA SER A 247 7.46 -20.14 8.58
C SER A 247 7.40 -18.79 7.85
N CYS A 248 7.92 -17.71 8.42
CA CYS A 248 7.65 -16.34 7.97
C CYS A 248 8.81 -15.56 7.34
N GLY A 249 10.02 -16.13 7.24
CA GLY A 249 11.18 -15.41 6.69
C GLY A 249 11.67 -14.24 7.54
N LEU A 250 11.25 -14.12 8.81
CA LEU A 250 11.63 -13.04 9.72
C LEU A 250 13.16 -12.96 9.93
N ARG A 251 13.83 -14.12 9.93
CA ARG A 251 15.29 -14.20 9.98
C ARG A 251 15.96 -13.74 8.69
N GLU A 252 15.44 -14.14 7.54
CA GLU A 252 15.96 -13.68 6.24
C GLU A 252 15.87 -12.17 6.13
N ALA A 253 14.76 -11.60 6.59
CA ALA A 253 14.61 -10.16 6.62
C ALA A 253 15.54 -9.48 7.62
N ALA A 254 15.65 -9.99 8.85
CA ALA A 254 16.58 -9.47 9.85
C ALA A 254 18.03 -9.47 9.33
N ALA A 255 18.39 -10.55 8.61
CA ALA A 255 19.65 -10.70 7.92
C ALA A 255 19.83 -9.69 6.78
N ALA A 256 18.84 -9.56 5.89
CA ALA A 256 18.87 -8.61 4.77
C ALA A 256 18.94 -7.14 5.21
N THR A 257 18.38 -6.80 6.37
CA THR A 257 18.49 -5.45 6.94
C THR A 257 19.76 -5.23 7.76
N GLY A 258 20.56 -6.29 8.03
CA GLY A 258 21.74 -6.21 8.89
C GLY A 258 21.44 -6.06 10.39
N SER A 259 20.21 -6.38 10.84
CA SER A 259 19.80 -6.19 12.24
C SER A 259 20.27 -7.36 13.11
N VAL A 260 21.52 -7.30 13.58
CA VAL A 260 22.10 -8.30 14.50
C VAL A 260 21.29 -8.42 15.80
N GLU A 261 20.75 -7.31 16.31
CA GLU A 261 19.87 -7.33 17.49
C GLU A 261 18.64 -8.22 17.26
N SER A 262 17.98 -8.07 16.11
CA SER A 262 16.81 -8.87 15.77
C SER A 262 17.19 -10.33 15.52
N LEU A 263 18.31 -10.60 14.84
CA LEU A 263 18.83 -11.95 14.67
C LEU A 263 19.12 -12.64 16.01
N SER A 264 19.74 -11.93 16.95
CA SER A 264 20.00 -12.40 18.31
C SER A 264 18.72 -12.66 19.09
N TRP A 265 17.77 -11.73 19.04
CA TRP A 265 16.47 -11.86 19.68
C TRP A 265 15.68 -13.07 19.16
N LEU A 266 15.72 -13.32 17.84
CA LEU A 266 15.13 -14.50 17.21
C LEU A 266 15.89 -15.79 17.57
N HIS A 267 17.21 -15.71 17.73
CA HIS A 267 18.06 -16.85 18.14
C HIS A 267 17.75 -17.32 19.55
N GLN A 268 17.66 -16.39 20.49
CA GLN A 268 17.33 -16.70 21.89
C GLN A 268 15.94 -17.33 22.05
N ARG A 269 15.01 -17.08 21.12
CA ARG A 269 13.64 -17.65 21.12
C ARG A 269 13.53 -19.00 20.39
N GLY A 270 14.67 -19.60 20.00
CA GLY A 270 14.69 -20.93 19.42
C GLY A 270 14.14 -21.01 17.99
N CYS A 271 14.08 -19.89 17.27
CA CYS A 271 13.73 -19.94 15.85
C CYS A 271 14.84 -20.71 15.10
N PRO A 272 14.53 -21.62 14.16
CA PRO A 272 15.56 -22.28 13.36
C PRO A 272 16.16 -21.31 12.34
N TRP A 273 17.38 -21.61 11.89
CA TRP A 273 17.96 -20.94 10.73
C TRP A 273 17.25 -21.45 9.46
N ALA A 274 16.82 -20.55 8.58
CA ALA A 274 16.32 -20.92 7.26
C ALA A 274 17.48 -21.01 6.26
N ASP A 275 17.35 -21.87 5.25
CA ASP A 275 18.38 -22.13 4.22
C ASP A 275 18.80 -20.86 3.46
N HIS A 276 17.94 -19.84 3.38
CA HIS A 276 18.21 -18.59 2.68
C HIS A 276 18.67 -17.45 3.61
N THR A 277 18.77 -17.67 4.93
CA THR A 277 19.13 -16.63 5.89
C THR A 277 20.51 -16.04 5.59
N PHE A 278 21.48 -16.89 5.25
CA PHE A 278 22.82 -16.45 4.89
C PHE A 278 22.82 -15.63 3.59
N THR A 279 22.16 -16.14 2.54
CA THR A 279 22.04 -15.42 1.25
C THR A 279 21.36 -14.06 1.43
N ALA A 280 20.39 -13.95 2.34
CA ALA A 280 19.74 -12.69 2.66
C ALA A 280 20.71 -11.69 3.31
N ALA A 281 21.55 -12.13 4.26
CA ALA A 281 22.60 -11.28 4.83
C ALA A 281 23.60 -10.77 3.78
N VAL A 282 24.02 -11.66 2.88
CA VAL A 282 24.90 -11.32 1.74
C VAL A 282 24.22 -10.34 0.78
N THR A 283 22.92 -10.47 0.57
CA THR A 283 22.12 -9.54 -0.24
C THR A 283 22.06 -8.15 0.39
N GLY A 284 21.93 -8.10 1.73
CA GLY A 284 21.93 -6.86 2.51
C GLY A 284 23.31 -6.19 2.63
N GLY A 285 24.40 -6.93 2.37
CA GLY A 285 25.77 -6.42 2.46
C GLY A 285 26.26 -6.15 3.88
N SER A 286 25.63 -6.76 4.91
CA SER A 286 26.03 -6.55 6.32
C SER A 286 27.02 -7.62 6.78
N GLU A 287 28.28 -7.23 6.90
CA GLU A 287 29.35 -8.10 7.42
C GLU A 287 29.07 -8.56 8.85
N GLU A 288 28.51 -7.69 9.70
CA GLU A 288 28.18 -8.01 11.09
C GLU A 288 27.08 -9.08 11.18
N ALA A 289 26.06 -9.00 10.31
CA ALA A 289 25.03 -10.02 10.24
C ALA A 289 25.60 -11.36 9.76
N ILE A 290 26.47 -11.34 8.75
CA ILE A 290 27.12 -12.55 8.23
C ILE A 290 27.99 -13.20 9.32
N GLU A 291 28.79 -12.42 10.03
CA GLU A 291 29.64 -12.90 11.13
C GLU A 291 28.80 -13.49 12.26
N PHE A 292 27.70 -12.83 12.64
CA PHE A 292 26.77 -13.35 13.64
C PHE A 292 26.15 -14.69 13.22
N LEU A 293 25.70 -14.81 11.97
CA LEU A 293 25.10 -16.05 11.45
C LEU A 293 26.08 -17.23 11.51
N LEU A 294 27.34 -16.99 11.13
CA LEU A 294 28.39 -18.01 11.15
C LEU A 294 28.71 -18.47 12.58
N GLN A 295 28.88 -17.52 13.51
CA GLN A 295 29.17 -17.82 14.92
C GLN A 295 28.06 -18.63 15.60
N ASN A 296 26.81 -18.45 15.15
CA ASN A 296 25.64 -19.14 15.72
C ASN A 296 25.20 -20.37 14.89
N GLY A 297 26.06 -20.88 14.00
CA GLY A 297 25.86 -22.15 13.31
C GLY A 297 24.77 -22.12 12.23
N CYS A 298 24.52 -20.98 11.59
CA CYS A 298 23.65 -20.90 10.43
C CYS A 298 24.20 -21.81 9.31
N PRO A 299 23.38 -22.69 8.70
CA PRO A 299 23.82 -23.49 7.58
C PRO A 299 24.15 -22.55 6.41
N VAL A 300 25.41 -22.59 5.98
CA VAL A 300 25.87 -21.87 4.79
C VAL A 300 25.99 -22.86 3.66
N ASN A 301 25.21 -22.67 2.61
CA ASN A 301 25.37 -23.46 1.40
C ASN A 301 26.62 -22.98 0.63
N ALA A 302 27.42 -23.93 0.14
CA ALA A 302 28.58 -23.61 -0.71
C ALA A 302 28.20 -23.18 -2.14
N HIS A 303 26.90 -23.04 -2.42
CA HIS A 303 26.40 -22.85 -3.76
C HIS A 303 26.72 -21.43 -4.28
N PRO A 304 27.20 -21.29 -5.52
CA PRO A 304 27.51 -20.00 -6.14
C PRO A 304 26.43 -18.94 -5.99
N SER A 305 25.16 -19.36 -6.06
CA SER A 305 24.00 -18.45 -6.00
C SER A 305 23.92 -17.62 -4.73
N SER A 306 24.53 -18.06 -3.63
CA SER A 306 24.49 -17.33 -2.36
C SER A 306 25.36 -16.09 -2.35
N TYR A 307 26.37 -16.04 -3.21
CA TYR A 307 27.30 -14.91 -3.35
C TYR A 307 26.95 -14.01 -4.53
N LEU A 308 26.12 -14.50 -5.47
CA LEU A 308 25.69 -13.71 -6.63
C LEU A 308 25.05 -12.37 -6.25
N PRO A 309 24.19 -12.24 -5.21
CA PRO A 309 23.64 -10.95 -4.83
C PRO A 309 24.70 -9.87 -4.58
N ALA A 310 25.74 -10.17 -3.79
CA ALA A 310 26.84 -9.23 -3.55
C ALA A 310 27.61 -8.92 -4.85
N ALA A 311 27.86 -9.95 -5.68
CA ALA A 311 28.51 -9.77 -6.98
C ALA A 311 27.71 -8.90 -7.96
N ARG A 312 26.37 -8.99 -7.96
CA ARG A 312 25.47 -8.16 -8.77
C ARG A 312 25.49 -6.69 -8.35
N HIS A 313 25.57 -6.45 -7.04
CA HIS A 313 25.70 -5.10 -6.48
C HIS A 313 27.13 -4.54 -6.59
N GLY A 314 28.11 -5.38 -6.93
CA GLY A 314 29.53 -4.99 -6.93
C GLY A 314 30.09 -4.77 -5.52
N ASP A 315 29.47 -5.39 -4.52
CA ASP A 315 29.87 -5.28 -3.12
C ASP A 315 31.10 -6.18 -2.86
N LEU A 316 32.27 -5.64 -3.20
CA LEU A 316 33.54 -6.31 -3.00
C LEU A 316 33.89 -6.47 -1.51
N ALA A 317 33.37 -5.62 -0.63
CA ALA A 317 33.62 -5.71 0.82
C ALA A 317 32.95 -6.97 1.38
N THR A 318 31.66 -7.17 1.09
CA THR A 318 30.94 -8.38 1.49
C THR A 318 31.54 -9.65 0.86
N LEU A 319 31.94 -9.60 -0.41
CA LEU A 319 32.63 -10.72 -1.05
C LEU A 319 33.98 -10.99 -0.39
N HIS A 320 34.78 -9.97 -0.12
CA HIS A 320 36.05 -10.11 0.58
C HIS A 320 35.85 -10.71 1.98
N ALA A 321 34.87 -10.20 2.74
CA ALA A 321 34.53 -10.70 4.06
C ALA A 321 34.12 -12.17 4.01
N CYS A 322 33.18 -12.55 3.15
CA CYS A 322 32.70 -13.93 3.02
C CYS A 322 33.81 -14.90 2.57
N LEU A 323 34.51 -14.54 1.50
CA LEU A 323 35.43 -15.46 0.84
C LEU A 323 36.77 -15.51 1.59
N LEU A 324 37.32 -14.38 2.03
CA LEU A 324 38.71 -14.36 2.51
C LEU A 324 38.81 -14.27 4.04
N ARG A 325 37.91 -13.54 4.69
CA ARG A 325 37.99 -13.28 6.15
C ARG A 325 37.24 -14.32 6.98
N LEU A 326 36.00 -14.61 6.61
CA LEU A 326 35.06 -15.38 7.43
C LEU A 326 35.06 -16.89 7.10
N GLY A 327 35.80 -17.31 6.07
CA GLY A 327 35.97 -18.72 5.72
C GLY A 327 34.69 -19.40 5.24
N CYS A 328 33.74 -18.66 4.65
CA CYS A 328 32.49 -19.23 4.18
C CYS A 328 32.73 -20.34 3.13
N PRO A 329 32.00 -21.46 3.19
CA PRO A 329 32.15 -22.55 2.25
C PRO A 329 31.79 -22.08 0.85
N ARG A 330 32.63 -22.40 -0.14
CA ARG A 330 32.47 -21.93 -1.51
C ARG A 330 33.06 -22.88 -2.51
N ASP A 331 32.37 -23.06 -3.62
CA ASP A 331 32.94 -23.61 -4.85
C ASP A 331 33.50 -22.45 -5.68
N LYS A 332 34.83 -22.28 -5.68
CA LYS A 332 35.46 -21.12 -6.33
C LYS A 332 35.32 -21.15 -7.85
N PRO A 333 35.61 -22.27 -8.56
CA PRO A 333 35.36 -22.36 -10.00
C PRO A 333 33.89 -22.13 -10.35
N ALA A 334 32.95 -22.76 -9.64
CA ALA A 334 31.54 -22.61 -9.95
C ALA A 334 31.02 -21.18 -9.64
N LEU A 335 31.56 -20.51 -8.63
CA LEU A 335 31.28 -19.10 -8.35
C LEU A 335 31.73 -18.20 -9.51
N PHE A 336 32.96 -18.39 -10.00
CA PHE A 336 33.46 -17.61 -11.12
C PHE A 336 32.61 -17.81 -12.39
N LEU A 337 32.28 -19.06 -12.73
CA LEU A 337 31.45 -19.39 -13.89
C LEU A 337 30.04 -18.79 -13.78
N ALA A 338 29.41 -18.87 -12.61
CA ALA A 338 28.12 -18.26 -12.36
C ALA A 338 28.17 -16.73 -12.52
N CYS A 339 29.22 -16.08 -12.02
CA CYS A 339 29.43 -14.65 -12.21
C CYS A 339 29.68 -14.28 -13.68
N ALA A 340 30.45 -15.09 -14.41
CA ALA A 340 30.73 -14.89 -15.82
C ALA A 340 29.46 -14.99 -16.68
N GLY A 341 28.52 -15.88 -16.34
CA GLY A 341 27.25 -16.03 -17.04
C GLY A 341 26.17 -14.97 -16.69
N ASP A 342 26.27 -14.29 -15.55
CA ASP A 342 25.21 -13.38 -15.10
C ASP A 342 25.32 -11.98 -15.73
N ARG A 343 24.39 -11.64 -16.63
CA ARG A 343 24.33 -10.36 -17.37
C ARG A 343 24.38 -9.08 -16.51
N THR A 344 24.06 -9.15 -15.22
CA THR A 344 24.06 -7.98 -14.34
C THR A 344 25.42 -7.71 -13.69
N ILE A 345 26.26 -8.75 -13.55
CA ILE A 345 27.60 -8.66 -12.95
C ILE A 345 28.57 -7.96 -13.89
N LYS A 346 29.36 -7.04 -13.34
CA LYS A 346 30.30 -6.18 -14.06
C LYS A 346 31.71 -6.77 -14.09
N LEU A 347 32.48 -6.41 -15.10
CA LEU A 347 33.85 -6.87 -15.31
C LEU A 347 34.78 -6.69 -14.09
N PRO A 348 34.74 -5.57 -13.33
CA PRO A 348 35.58 -5.40 -12.14
C PRO A 348 35.41 -6.50 -11.09
N VAL A 349 34.20 -7.07 -10.95
CA VAL A 349 33.96 -8.17 -10.01
C VAL A 349 34.67 -9.44 -10.46
N LEU A 350 34.67 -9.74 -11.77
CA LEU A 350 35.39 -10.91 -12.31
C LEU A 350 36.91 -10.74 -12.21
N GLN A 351 37.41 -9.53 -12.45
CA GLN A 351 38.83 -9.21 -12.26
C GLN A 351 39.22 -9.42 -10.80
N TRP A 352 38.45 -8.87 -9.88
CA TRP A 352 38.67 -9.03 -8.45
C TRP A 352 38.61 -10.50 -7.99
N LEU A 353 37.68 -11.32 -8.50
CA LEU A 353 37.60 -12.74 -8.14
C LEU A 353 38.88 -13.52 -8.49
N VAL A 354 39.55 -13.15 -9.57
CA VAL A 354 40.79 -13.80 -10.04
C VAL A 354 42.02 -13.23 -9.35
N GLU A 355 42.03 -11.93 -9.08
CA GLU A 355 43.20 -11.23 -8.51
C GLU A 355 43.28 -11.37 -6.99
N GLU A 356 42.13 -11.31 -6.30
CA GLU A 356 42.07 -11.27 -4.83
C GLU A 356 41.09 -12.30 -4.25
N GLY A 357 40.00 -12.63 -4.95
CA GLY A 357 38.96 -13.56 -4.48
C GLY A 357 39.39 -15.03 -4.37
N GLY A 358 40.61 -15.36 -4.80
CA GLY A 358 41.24 -16.67 -4.70
C GLY A 358 40.69 -17.71 -5.68
N CYS A 359 40.06 -17.30 -6.78
CA CYS A 359 39.65 -18.18 -7.89
C CYS A 359 40.83 -18.46 -8.82
N ASP A 360 41.76 -19.31 -8.37
CA ASP A 360 43.01 -19.60 -9.10
C ASP A 360 42.84 -20.67 -10.20
N GLU A 361 41.83 -21.54 -10.05
CA GLU A 361 41.55 -22.67 -10.95
C GLU A 361 40.34 -22.41 -11.85
N VAL A 362 40.43 -21.38 -12.68
CA VAL A 362 39.36 -21.03 -13.64
C VAL A 362 39.55 -21.78 -14.96
N ASP A 363 38.54 -22.55 -15.38
CA ASP A 363 38.42 -23.00 -16.77
C ASP A 363 37.91 -21.83 -17.63
N TRP A 364 38.84 -21.19 -18.35
CA TRP A 364 38.52 -20.05 -19.20
C TRP A 364 37.71 -20.44 -20.45
N GLY A 365 37.74 -21.72 -20.86
CA GLY A 365 36.89 -22.23 -21.93
C GLY A 365 35.42 -22.28 -21.50
N GLU A 366 35.16 -22.84 -20.31
CA GLU A 366 33.83 -22.85 -19.71
C GLU A 366 33.35 -21.44 -19.36
N ALA A 367 34.24 -20.56 -18.88
CA ALA A 367 33.88 -19.17 -18.57
C ALA A 367 33.41 -18.39 -19.80
N VAL A 368 34.11 -18.54 -20.94
CA VAL A 368 33.68 -17.95 -22.21
C VAL A 368 32.33 -18.53 -22.63
N GLN A 369 32.15 -19.85 -22.55
CA GLN A 369 30.89 -20.48 -22.92
C GLN A 369 29.73 -20.00 -22.03
N ALA A 370 29.94 -19.92 -20.71
CA ALA A 370 28.97 -19.42 -19.75
C ALA A 370 28.59 -17.96 -20.06
N ALA A 371 29.57 -17.10 -20.37
CA ALA A 371 29.32 -15.72 -20.74
C ALA A 371 28.55 -15.60 -22.08
N VAL A 372 28.92 -16.39 -23.10
CA VAL A 372 28.24 -16.41 -24.41
C VAL A 372 26.78 -16.87 -24.28
N VAL A 373 26.54 -17.90 -23.47
CA VAL A 373 25.18 -18.43 -23.25
C VAL A 373 24.36 -17.47 -22.38
N GLY A 374 24.90 -17.05 -21.23
CA GLY A 374 24.18 -16.27 -20.23
C GLY A 374 23.97 -14.79 -20.58
N ARG A 375 24.79 -14.23 -21.48
CA ARG A 375 24.74 -12.81 -21.88
C ARG A 375 24.31 -12.58 -23.33
N ARG A 376 23.78 -13.60 -24.01
CA ARG A 376 23.38 -13.52 -25.42
C ARG A 376 22.44 -12.33 -25.67
N GLY A 377 22.86 -11.43 -26.57
CA GLY A 377 22.05 -10.29 -27.02
C GLY A 377 22.06 -9.07 -26.07
N TRP A 378 22.99 -8.99 -25.12
CA TRP A 378 23.07 -7.89 -24.16
C TRP A 378 24.17 -6.87 -24.51
N ALA A 379 23.80 -5.59 -24.63
CA ALA A 379 24.73 -4.50 -24.91
C ALA A 379 25.66 -4.26 -23.70
N GLY A 380 26.95 -4.55 -23.87
CA GLY A 380 27.98 -4.46 -22.81
C GLY A 380 28.64 -5.80 -22.46
N SER A 381 28.33 -6.89 -23.14
CA SER A 381 29.05 -8.18 -23.00
C SER A 381 30.38 -8.22 -23.75
N GLU A 382 30.63 -7.31 -24.68
CA GLU A 382 31.81 -7.34 -25.56
C GLU A 382 33.11 -7.19 -24.77
N ASP A 383 33.25 -6.16 -23.94
CA ASP A 383 34.46 -5.94 -23.14
C ASP A 383 34.78 -7.14 -22.23
N MET A 384 33.74 -7.76 -21.67
CA MET A 384 33.88 -8.94 -20.82
C MET A 384 34.29 -10.18 -21.62
N LEU A 385 33.67 -10.43 -22.78
CA LEU A 385 34.03 -11.55 -23.64
C LEU A 385 35.45 -11.40 -24.19
N VAL A 386 35.82 -10.20 -24.62
CA VAL A 386 37.19 -9.87 -25.05
C VAL A 386 38.19 -10.16 -23.93
N TRP A 387 37.88 -9.74 -22.70
CA TRP A 387 38.74 -10.00 -21.55
C TRP A 387 38.84 -11.50 -21.22
N LEU A 388 37.73 -12.25 -21.24
CA LEU A 388 37.72 -13.70 -21.00
C LEU A 388 38.48 -14.48 -22.09
N GLU A 389 38.31 -14.11 -23.36
CA GLU A 389 39.02 -14.72 -24.48
C GLU A 389 40.52 -14.45 -24.43
N ALA A 390 40.93 -13.24 -24.05
CA ALA A 390 42.34 -12.90 -23.85
C ALA A 390 42.97 -13.78 -22.75
N ARG A 391 42.30 -13.95 -21.62
CA ARG A 391 42.76 -14.84 -20.53
C ARG A 391 42.82 -16.31 -20.96
N ARG A 392 41.84 -16.78 -21.74
CA ARG A 392 41.84 -18.14 -22.32
C ARG A 392 43.05 -18.37 -23.24
N GLN A 393 43.39 -17.39 -24.07
CA GLN A 393 44.57 -17.48 -24.95
C GLN A 393 45.87 -17.51 -24.14
N GLN A 394 45.99 -16.68 -23.09
CA GLN A 394 47.14 -16.69 -22.20
C GLN A 394 47.34 -18.04 -21.50
N GLN A 395 46.28 -18.66 -20.98
CA GLN A 395 46.37 -19.98 -20.35
C GLN A 395 46.84 -21.06 -21.33
N ARG A 396 46.35 -21.05 -22.58
CA ARG A 396 46.79 -21.98 -23.63
C ARG A 396 48.27 -21.83 -23.95
N LEU A 397 48.77 -20.60 -24.01
CA LEU A 397 50.18 -20.32 -24.25
C LEU A 397 51.07 -20.80 -23.09
N GLN A 398 50.57 -20.72 -21.85
CA GLN A 398 51.29 -21.21 -20.66
C GLN A 398 51.26 -22.74 -20.52
N GLN A 399 50.25 -23.42 -21.02
CA GLN A 399 50.14 -24.89 -20.99
C GLN A 399 50.78 -25.59 -22.20
N GLY A 400 50.99 -24.86 -23.31
CA GLY A 400 51.61 -25.36 -24.54
C GLY A 400 53.11 -25.10 -24.68
N SER A 401 53.72 -24.45 -23.68
CA SER A 401 55.17 -24.26 -23.52
C SER A 401 55.67 -25.14 -22.39
#